data_AF-K4KF71-F1
#
_entry.id   AF-K4KF71-F1
#
_cell.length_a   1.000
_cell.length_b   1.000
_cell.length_c   1.000
_cell.angle_alpha   90.00
_cell.angle_beta   90.00
_cell.angle_gamma   90.00
#
_symmetry.space_group_name_H-M   'P 1'
#
loop_
_entity.id
_entity.type
_entity.pdbx_description
1 polymer ?
#
loop_
_entity_poly.entity_id
_entity_poly.type
_entity_poly.pdbx_seq_one_letter_code
_entity_poly.pdbx_strand_id
1 'polypeptide(L)'
;MNSSARIAQVIRLAKRREDQAAALLRDWQTKLASAEQQVSQLQQYRQSYMTPANQGHTPQSLANRAQFVAHLSDVIQAQERIAEQLAVKLGHYQQQWRLLHRKRELLEEYGERQALEAMRQLDKLWDRLCDDLASRKYTQPD
;
A
#
# COMPACT_ATOMS: atom_id res chain seq x y z
N MET A 1 -12.39 -32.47 -3.86
CA MET A 1 -12.25 -30.99 -3.80
C MET A 1 -11.18 -30.52 -4.79
N ASN A 2 -11.60 -29.87 -5.89
CA ASN A 2 -10.79 -29.53 -7.06
C ASN A 2 -9.66 -28.53 -6.73
N SER A 3 -8.46 -28.75 -7.27
CA SER A 3 -7.26 -27.92 -7.06
C SER A 3 -7.50 -26.44 -7.41
N SER A 4 -8.16 -26.19 -8.54
CA SER A 4 -8.53 -24.85 -9.01
C SER A 4 -9.38 -24.05 -8.01
N ALA A 5 -10.35 -24.69 -7.35
CA ALA A 5 -11.20 -24.01 -6.36
C ALA A 5 -10.40 -23.59 -5.11
N ARG A 6 -9.39 -24.37 -4.71
CA ARG A 6 -8.51 -24.03 -3.58
C ARG A 6 -7.59 -22.86 -3.92
N ILE A 7 -6.97 -22.87 -5.11
CA ILE A 7 -6.10 -21.78 -5.58
C ILE A 7 -6.89 -20.47 -5.66
N ALA A 8 -8.10 -20.49 -6.22
CA ALA A 8 -8.97 -19.32 -6.26
C ALA A 8 -9.29 -18.75 -4.87
N GLN A 9 -9.50 -19.62 -3.87
CA GLN A 9 -9.71 -19.19 -2.49
C GLN A 9 -8.46 -18.56 -1.86
N VAL A 10 -7.28 -19.11 -2.13
CA VAL A 10 -6.00 -18.56 -1.67
C VAL A 10 -5.72 -17.21 -2.29
N ILE A 11 -5.98 -17.03 -3.60
CA ILE A 11 -5.88 -15.75 -4.30
C ILE A 11 -6.82 -14.72 -3.66
N ARG A 12 -8.09 -15.08 -3.41
CA ARG A 12 -9.05 -14.19 -2.73
C ARG A 12 -8.55 -13.74 -1.36
N LEU A 13 -7.95 -14.65 -0.58
CA LEU A 13 -7.38 -14.32 0.72
C LEU A 13 -6.17 -13.39 0.59
N ALA A 14 -5.28 -13.64 -0.38
CA ALA A 14 -4.12 -12.80 -0.65
C ALA A 14 -4.55 -11.38 -1.03
N LYS A 15 -5.55 -11.24 -1.92
CA LYS A 15 -6.13 -9.94 -2.30
C LYS A 15 -6.70 -9.18 -1.11
N ARG A 16 -7.50 -9.84 -0.25
CA ARG A 16 -8.02 -9.20 0.98
C ARG A 16 -6.92 -8.69 1.90
N ARG A 17 -5.82 -9.43 2.04
CA ARG A 17 -4.68 -9.03 2.88
C ARG A 17 -3.93 -7.85 2.27
N GLU A 18 -3.76 -7.84 0.95
CA GLU A 18 -3.19 -6.69 0.24
C GLU A 18 -4.07 -5.44 0.40
N ASP A 19 -5.39 -5.57 0.23
CA ASP A 19 -6.35 -4.47 0.38
C ASP A 19 -6.28 -3.86 1.80
N GLN A 20 -6.18 -4.72 2.83
CA GLN A 20 -5.99 -4.30 4.21
C GLN A 20 -4.66 -3.54 4.40
N ALA A 21 -3.57 -4.06 3.83
CA ALA A 21 -2.27 -3.39 3.89
C ALA A 21 -2.29 -2.05 3.13
N ALA A 22 -2.99 -1.96 2.00
CA ALA A 22 -3.16 -0.72 1.23
C ALA A 22 -4.01 0.31 1.98
N ALA A 23 -5.02 -0.12 2.75
CA ALA A 23 -5.80 0.76 3.61
C ALA A 23 -4.96 1.32 4.74
N LEU A 24 -4.18 0.48 5.43
CA LEU A 24 -3.23 0.92 6.46
C LEU A 24 -2.20 1.88 5.88
N LEU A 25 -1.63 1.55 4.72
CA LEU A 25 -0.66 2.40 4.05
C LEU A 25 -1.22 3.82 3.80
N ARG A 26 -2.45 3.92 3.29
CA ARG A 26 -3.13 5.21 3.08
C ARG A 26 -3.33 5.97 4.38
N ASP A 27 -3.78 5.31 5.45
CA ASP A 27 -3.94 5.94 6.77
C ASP A 27 -2.62 6.55 7.29
N TRP A 28 -1.51 5.82 7.15
CA TRP A 28 -0.18 6.34 7.53
C TRP A 28 0.31 7.47 6.63
N GLN A 29 0.01 7.45 5.32
CA GLN A 29 0.31 8.56 4.43
C GLN A 29 -0.44 9.83 4.86
N THR A 30 -1.73 9.71 5.19
CA THR A 30 -2.53 10.84 5.67
C THR A 30 -2.00 11.40 6.99
N LYS A 31 -1.61 10.51 7.93
CA LYS A 31 -1.00 10.92 9.21
C LYS A 31 0.30 11.68 9.01
N LEU A 32 1.19 11.17 8.14
CA LEU A 32 2.45 11.85 7.83
C LEU A 32 2.21 13.23 7.20
N ALA A 33 1.36 13.29 6.16
CA ALA A 33 1.04 14.55 5.49
C ALA A 33 0.45 15.59 6.47
N SER A 34 -0.41 15.15 7.39
CA SER A 34 -0.96 16.03 8.43
C SER A 34 0.13 16.55 9.38
N ALA A 35 1.07 15.69 9.81
CA ALA A 35 2.16 16.09 10.68
C ALA A 35 3.12 17.06 9.98
N GLU A 36 3.48 16.80 8.72
CA GLU A 36 4.31 17.69 7.89
C GLU A 36 3.64 19.05 7.66
N GLN A 37 2.31 19.07 7.44
CA GLN A 37 1.54 20.30 7.33
C GLN A 37 1.59 21.10 8.63
N GLN A 38 1.47 20.45 9.80
CA GLN A 38 1.59 21.11 11.10
C GLN A 38 2.98 21.71 11.32
N VAL A 39 4.06 20.99 10.95
CA VAL A 39 5.43 21.53 10.98
C VAL A 39 5.53 22.79 10.12
N SER A 40 5.04 22.73 8.87
CA SER A 40 5.06 23.87 7.94
C SER A 40 4.32 25.08 8.50
N GLN A 41 3.13 24.86 9.09
CA GLN A 41 2.35 25.93 9.72
C GLN A 41 3.08 26.56 10.91
N LEU A 42 3.69 25.74 11.79
CA LEU A 42 4.46 26.24 12.93
C LEU A 42 5.71 27.01 12.49
N GLN A 43 6.39 26.55 11.44
CA GLN A 43 7.54 27.25 10.87
C GLN A 43 7.15 28.60 10.25
N GLN A 44 6.04 28.66 9.50
CA GLN A 44 5.48 29.91 8.97
C GLN A 44 5.10 30.87 10.10
N TYR A 45 4.47 30.36 11.15
CA TYR A 45 4.08 31.14 12.31
C TYR A 45 5.30 31.66 13.08
N ARG A 46 6.36 30.85 13.25
CA ARG A 46 7.63 31.33 13.81
C ARG A 46 8.22 32.46 12.97
N GLN A 47 8.21 32.32 11.64
CA GLN A 47 8.76 33.34 10.73
C GLN A 47 8.01 34.67 10.84
N SER A 48 6.67 34.65 10.95
CA SER A 48 5.90 35.89 11.14
C SER A 48 6.26 36.60 12.45
N TYR A 49 6.60 35.84 13.50
CA TYR A 49 7.13 36.35 14.77
C TYR A 49 8.61 36.74 14.73
N MET A 50 9.34 36.53 13.63
CA MET A 50 10.72 37.02 13.47
C MET A 50 10.79 38.32 12.66
N THR A 51 9.78 38.61 11.84
CA THR A 51 9.68 39.87 11.09
C THR A 51 9.40 41.04 12.04
N PRO A 52 10.29 42.04 12.19
CA PRO A 52 10.06 43.17 13.08
C PRO A 52 8.83 43.97 12.61
N ALA A 53 7.96 44.34 13.55
CA ALA A 53 6.89 45.29 13.26
C ALA A 53 7.50 46.69 13.35
N ASN A 54 7.15 47.61 12.43
CA ASN A 54 7.69 48.99 12.37
C ASN A 54 7.26 49.90 13.56
N GLN A 55 6.99 49.34 14.74
CA GLN A 55 6.49 50.06 15.91
C GLN A 55 7.44 49.91 17.09
N GLY A 56 7.61 51.00 17.86
CA GLY A 56 8.55 51.08 18.97
C GLY A 56 8.37 49.93 19.97
N HIS A 57 9.37 49.05 20.06
CA HIS A 57 9.35 47.92 20.96
C HIS A 57 10.01 48.29 22.30
N THR A 58 9.34 48.01 23.41
CA THR A 58 9.97 48.08 24.74
C THR A 58 10.92 46.89 24.92
N PRO A 59 11.99 47.02 25.74
CA PRO A 59 12.89 45.90 26.04
C PRO A 59 12.16 44.64 26.54
N GLN A 60 11.09 44.83 27.33
CA GLN A 60 10.24 43.75 27.82
C GLN A 60 9.48 43.02 26.70
N SER A 61 8.98 43.76 25.70
CA SER A 61 8.30 43.18 24.53
C SER A 61 9.26 42.35 23.68
N LEU A 62 10.52 42.78 23.54
CA LEU A 62 11.56 42.02 22.84
C LEU A 62 11.92 40.72 23.59
N ALA A 63 12.04 40.78 24.92
CA ALA A 63 12.32 39.61 25.75
C ALA A 63 11.19 38.56 25.67
N ASN A 64 9.93 38.98 25.80
CA ASN A 64 8.78 38.08 25.70
C ASN A 64 8.68 37.42 24.30
N ARG A 65 8.96 38.19 23.24
CA ARG A 65 8.99 37.68 21.87
C ARG A 65 10.09 36.64 21.67
N ALA A 66 11.28 36.87 22.21
CA ALA A 66 12.39 35.91 22.14
C ALA A 66 12.04 34.59 22.85
N GLN A 67 11.43 34.66 24.04
CA GLN A 67 10.97 33.47 24.78
C GLN A 67 9.91 32.69 24.00
N PHE A 68 8.95 33.38 23.38
CA PHE A 68 7.92 32.74 22.57
C PHE A 68 8.49 32.02 21.34
N VAL A 69 9.45 32.65 20.64
CA VAL A 69 10.13 32.04 19.49
C VAL A 69 10.96 30.82 19.91
N ALA A 70 11.60 30.86 21.08
CA ALA A 70 12.29 29.70 21.64
C ALA A 70 11.31 28.54 21.91
N HIS A 71 10.19 28.81 22.58
CA HIS A 71 9.16 27.81 22.83
C HIS A 71 8.59 27.22 21.53
N LEU A 72 8.30 28.05 20.52
CA LEU A 72 7.87 27.57 19.20
C LEU A 72 8.92 26.66 18.55
N SER A 73 10.20 26.94 18.74
CA SER A 73 11.27 26.10 18.18
C SER A 73 11.30 24.73 18.84
N ASP A 74 11.08 24.64 20.16
CA ASP A 74 10.97 23.37 20.87
C ASP A 74 9.76 22.56 20.38
N VAL A 75 8.61 23.22 20.19
CA VAL A 75 7.39 22.58 19.67
C VAL A 75 7.59 22.09 18.23
N ILE A 76 8.23 22.88 17.36
CA ILE A 76 8.58 22.49 15.99
C ILE A 76 9.45 21.23 16.02
N GLN A 77 10.51 21.21 16.82
CA GLN A 77 11.39 20.03 16.93
C GLN A 77 10.65 18.78 17.41
N ALA A 78 9.74 18.92 18.38
CA ALA A 78 8.91 17.81 18.83
C ALA A 78 8.01 17.29 17.70
N GLN A 79 7.40 18.19 16.93
CA GLN A 79 6.55 17.83 15.81
C GLN A 79 7.32 17.20 14.64
N GLU A 80 8.53 17.69 14.34
CA GLU A 80 9.42 17.11 13.33
C GLU A 80 9.80 15.67 13.70
N ARG A 81 10.12 15.39 14.98
CA ARG A 81 10.38 14.01 15.46
C ARG A 81 9.15 13.11 15.29
N ILE A 82 7.94 13.64 15.50
CA ILE A 82 6.71 12.87 15.25
C ILE A 82 6.60 12.55 13.75
N ALA A 83 6.80 13.52 12.87
CA ALA A 83 6.78 13.30 11.42
C ALA A 83 7.83 12.27 10.97
N GLU A 84 9.05 12.33 11.50
CA GLU A 84 10.09 11.33 11.24
C GLU A 84 9.68 9.91 11.66
N GLN A 85 9.09 9.75 12.86
CA GLN A 85 8.59 8.46 13.32
C GLN A 85 7.45 7.93 12.43
N LEU A 86 6.57 8.83 11.96
CA LEU A 86 5.51 8.47 11.01
C LEU A 86 6.09 8.04 9.66
N ALA A 87 7.13 8.71 9.18
CA ALA A 87 7.81 8.36 7.93
C ALA A 87 8.48 6.98 7.99
N VAL A 88 9.13 6.65 9.12
CA VAL A 88 9.69 5.30 9.35
C VAL A 88 8.59 4.24 9.34
N LYS A 89 7.48 4.47 10.04
CA LYS A 89 6.34 3.53 10.04
C LYS A 89 5.74 3.39 8.65
N LEU A 90 5.59 4.50 7.93
CA LEU A 90 5.11 4.48 6.55
C LEU A 90 6.00 3.60 5.67
N GLY A 91 7.33 3.72 5.78
CA GLY A 91 8.28 2.84 5.08
C GLY A 91 8.06 1.36 5.36
N HIS A 92 7.81 0.98 6.63
CA HIS A 92 7.48 -0.40 6.99
C HIS A 92 6.19 -0.89 6.31
N TYR A 93 5.11 -0.10 6.35
CA TYR A 93 3.84 -0.49 5.71
C TYR A 93 3.93 -0.51 4.18
N GLN A 94 4.74 0.35 3.57
CA GLN A 94 5.03 0.30 2.14
C GLN A 94 5.71 -1.02 1.76
N GLN A 95 6.72 -1.45 2.52
CA GLN A 95 7.40 -2.72 2.28
C GLN A 95 6.43 -3.90 2.45
N GLN A 96 5.62 -3.89 3.52
CA GLN A 96 4.63 -4.94 3.77
C GLN A 96 3.61 -5.03 2.63
N TRP A 97 3.09 -3.90 2.15
CA TRP A 97 2.16 -3.88 1.02
C TRP A 97 2.81 -4.43 -0.25
N ARG A 98 4.06 -4.03 -0.56
CA ARG A 98 4.80 -4.55 -1.73
C ARG A 98 4.98 -6.06 -1.68
N LEU A 99 5.31 -6.61 -0.52
CA LEU A 99 5.44 -8.07 -0.34
C LEU A 99 4.12 -8.80 -0.58
N LEU A 100 3.02 -8.27 -0.05
CA LEU A 100 1.68 -8.87 -0.22
C LEU A 100 1.19 -8.75 -1.67
N HIS A 101 1.42 -7.61 -2.30
CA HIS A 101 1.14 -7.38 -3.72
C HIS A 101 1.89 -8.39 -4.59
N ARG A 102 3.21 -8.51 -4.40
CA ARG A 102 4.03 -9.47 -5.14
C ARG A 102 3.58 -10.90 -4.92
N LYS A 103 3.21 -11.25 -3.69
CA LYS A 103 2.67 -12.58 -3.37
C LYS A 103 1.34 -12.86 -4.08
N ARG A 104 0.44 -11.88 -4.15
CA ARG A 104 -0.82 -12.00 -4.90
C ARG A 104 -0.54 -12.26 -6.38
N GLU A 105 0.33 -11.46 -7.00
CA GLU A 105 0.69 -11.62 -8.42
C GLU A 105 1.19 -13.04 -8.73
N LEU A 106 2.12 -13.55 -7.91
CA LEU A 106 2.66 -14.90 -8.09
C LEU A 106 1.59 -15.98 -7.95
N LEU A 107 0.62 -15.80 -7.05
CA LEU A 107 -0.49 -16.72 -6.88
C LEU A 107 -1.47 -16.68 -8.05
N GLU A 108 -1.72 -15.49 -8.62
CA GLU A 108 -2.53 -15.31 -9.82
C GLU A 108 -1.87 -16.01 -11.02
N GLU A 109 -0.58 -15.75 -11.26
CA GLU A 109 0.19 -16.39 -12.32
C GLU A 109 0.19 -17.93 -12.19
N TYR A 110 0.37 -18.44 -10.97
CA TYR A 110 0.29 -19.88 -10.71
C TYR A 110 -1.11 -20.45 -11.01
N GLY A 111 -2.17 -19.73 -10.63
CA GLY A 111 -3.55 -20.13 -10.90
C GLY A 111 -3.87 -20.17 -12.39
N GLU A 112 -3.40 -19.19 -13.15
CA GLU A 112 -3.56 -19.15 -14.61
C GLU A 112 -2.86 -20.32 -15.29
N ARG A 113 -1.62 -20.64 -14.89
CA ARG A 113 -0.89 -21.80 -15.40
C ARG A 113 -1.63 -23.12 -15.11
N GLN A 114 -2.15 -23.29 -13.90
CA GLN A 114 -2.94 -24.47 -13.54
C GLN A 114 -4.22 -24.59 -14.38
N ALA A 115 -4.91 -23.48 -14.63
CA ALA A 115 -6.12 -23.48 -15.46
C ALA A 115 -5.80 -23.89 -16.91
N LEU A 116 -4.70 -23.36 -17.47
CA LEU A 116 -4.25 -23.69 -18.81
C LEU A 116 -3.87 -25.17 -18.94
N GLU A 117 -3.16 -25.73 -17.96
CA GLU A 117 -2.81 -27.15 -17.93
C GLU A 117 -4.05 -28.05 -17.86
N ALA A 118 -5.04 -27.67 -17.04
CA ALA A 118 -6.30 -28.40 -16.94
C ALA A 118 -7.09 -28.39 -18.26
N MET A 119 -7.15 -27.25 -18.95
CA MET A 119 -7.77 -27.15 -20.28
C MET A 119 -7.08 -28.06 -21.29
N ARG A 120 -5.74 -28.02 -21.36
CA ARG A 120 -4.97 -28.90 -22.26
C ARG A 120 -5.20 -30.39 -21.99
N GLN A 121 -5.38 -30.78 -20.73
CA GLN A 121 -5.70 -32.17 -20.40
C GLN A 121 -7.11 -32.55 -20.88
N LEU A 122 -8.07 -31.65 -20.71
CA LEU A 122 -9.44 -31.85 -21.18
C LEU A 122 -9.50 -31.98 -22.71
N ASP A 123 -8.81 -31.09 -23.43
CA ASP A 123 -8.73 -31.13 -24.90
C ASP A 123 -8.16 -32.46 -25.39
N LYS A 124 -7.07 -32.93 -24.78
CA LYS A 124 -6.48 -34.25 -25.09
C LYS A 124 -7.43 -35.42 -24.85
N LEU A 125 -8.26 -35.35 -23.80
CA LEU A 125 -9.25 -36.39 -23.52
C LEU A 125 -10.39 -36.33 -24.53
N TRP A 126 -10.81 -35.13 -24.92
CA TRP A 126 -11.82 -34.91 -25.94
C TRP A 126 -11.38 -35.42 -27.30
N ASP A 127 -10.17 -35.08 -27.74
CA ASP A 127 -9.59 -35.56 -28.99
C ASP A 127 -9.57 -37.09 -29.05
N ARG A 128 -9.11 -37.75 -27.98
CA ARG A 128 -9.13 -39.22 -27.86
C ARG A 128 -10.54 -39.80 -27.97
N LEU A 129 -11.53 -39.19 -27.30
CA LEU A 129 -12.91 -39.65 -27.37
C LEU A 129 -13.49 -39.50 -28.79
N CYS A 130 -13.17 -38.40 -29.47
CA CYS A 130 -13.54 -38.17 -30.86
C CYS A 130 -12.92 -39.22 -31.78
N ASP A 131 -11.64 -39.52 -31.62
CA ASP A 131 -10.92 -40.53 -32.39
C ASP A 131 -11.50 -41.94 -32.17
N ASP A 132 -11.81 -42.29 -30.92
CA ASP A 132 -12.42 -43.58 -30.56
C ASP A 132 -13.82 -43.73 -31.18
N LEU A 133 -14.64 -42.67 -31.11
CA LEU A 133 -15.99 -42.66 -31.70
C LEU A 133 -15.95 -42.71 -33.23
N ALA A 134 -15.01 -41.98 -33.85
CA ALA A 134 -14.79 -42.04 -35.28
C ALA A 134 -14.36 -43.44 -35.72
N SER A 135 -13.40 -44.04 -35.02
CA SER A 135 -12.90 -45.40 -35.30
C SER A 135 -14.01 -46.44 -35.19
N ARG A 136 -14.87 -46.37 -34.15
CA ARG A 136 -16.01 -47.28 -33.97
C ARG A 136 -17.00 -47.21 -35.14
N LYS A 137 -17.30 -46.02 -35.65
CA LYS A 137 -18.18 -45.84 -36.82
C LYS A 137 -17.59 -46.44 -38.09
N TYR A 138 -16.26 -46.46 -38.24
CA TYR A 138 -15.60 -47.06 -39.41
C TYR A 138 -15.43 -48.58 -39.30
N THR A 139 -15.38 -49.15 -38.09
CA THR A 139 -15.25 -50.61 -37.88
C THR A 139 -16.57 -51.40 -37.92
N GLN A 140 -17.74 -50.75 -38.00
CA GLN A 140 -19.00 -51.41 -38.37
C GLN A 140 -19.30 -51.09 -39.83
N PRO A 141 -18.86 -51.92 -40.80
CA PRO A 141 -19.48 -51.94 -42.11
C PRO A 141 -20.87 -52.60 -41.97
N ASP A 142 -21.86 -52.09 -42.72
CA ASP A 142 -23.17 -52.72 -42.88
C ASP A 142 -23.08 -54.19 -43.32
#